data_AF-A0A0D2L4I8-F1
#
_entry.id   AF-A0A0D2L4I8-F1
#
_cell.length_a   1.000
_cell.length_b   1.000
_cell.length_c   1.000
_cell.angle_alpha   90.00
_cell.angle_beta   90.00
_cell.angle_gamma   90.00
#
_symmetry.space_group_name_H-M   'P 1'
#
loop_
_entity.id
_entity.type
_entity.pdbx_description
1 polymer ?
#
loop_
_entity_poly.entity_id
_entity_poly.type
_entity_poly.pdbx_seq_one_letter_code
_entity_poly.pdbx_strand_id
1 'polypeptide(L)'
;VGNGQGVVRLLQFSGILSSEMKNKLQLLWWSELVKEYFTPKAVMKLTLWRDSQRNEAKPFEIGVPILPRFFLVTTQSGVKSMSLTLDGARERFFGQGHSVVECVSAVWTYRYVNGYTVTLRGPLTVHVIIAATGPGLTSQTLKFEDFQFDANMHDKYIASDAIVGARTLERIDPKTFLDIQAAATAADTVITAQQEEDRWAEPRIFIGQAVLPGEPVNAFGIPQATMRCLELAESVSSMADLIGYAHDNKMGPMGACGYVKHRD
;
A
#
# COMPACT_ATOMS: atom_id res chain seq x y z
N VAL A 1 -18.70 18.85 -6.01
CA VAL A 1 -17.40 18.15 -6.20
C VAL A 1 -16.41 19.10 -6.83
N GLY A 2 -15.15 19.12 -6.39
CA GLY A 2 -14.12 20.08 -6.82
C GLY A 2 -13.52 20.95 -5.70
N ASN A 3 -14.11 20.95 -4.50
CA ASN A 3 -13.69 21.77 -3.35
C ASN A 3 -13.21 20.90 -2.17
N GLY A 4 -12.46 19.82 -2.44
CA GLY A 4 -11.91 18.91 -1.42
C GLY A 4 -12.78 17.70 -1.08
N GLN A 5 -13.98 17.58 -1.66
CA GLN A 5 -14.90 16.48 -1.38
C GLN A 5 -14.36 15.13 -1.90
N GLY A 6 -13.66 15.13 -3.04
CA GLY A 6 -13.02 13.94 -3.59
C GLY A 6 -11.87 13.47 -2.69
N VAL A 7 -11.04 14.40 -2.23
CA VAL A 7 -9.95 14.11 -1.27
C VAL A 7 -10.52 13.53 0.02
N VAL A 8 -11.58 14.12 0.58
CA VAL A 8 -12.24 13.59 1.79
C VAL A 8 -12.78 12.19 1.57
N ARG A 9 -13.40 11.90 0.41
CA ARG A 9 -13.90 10.54 0.10
C ARG A 9 -12.76 9.52 0.04
N LEU A 10 -11.61 9.90 -0.52
CA LEU A 10 -10.41 9.07 -0.57
C LEU A 10 -9.81 8.83 0.82
N LEU A 11 -9.81 9.85 1.69
CA LEU A 11 -9.39 9.71 3.08
C LEU A 11 -10.36 8.82 3.90
N GLN A 12 -11.66 8.91 3.66
CA GLN A 12 -12.65 8.00 4.26
C GLN A 12 -12.38 6.55 3.86
N PHE A 13 -12.13 6.31 2.57
CA PHE A 13 -11.75 4.99 2.06
C PHE A 13 -10.49 4.47 2.76
N SER A 14 -9.44 5.31 2.84
CA SER A 14 -8.20 5.02 3.57
C SER A 14 -8.46 4.66 5.05
N GLY A 15 -9.36 5.39 5.72
CA GLY A 15 -9.76 5.11 7.10
C GLY A 15 -10.39 3.73 7.27
N ILE A 16 -11.27 3.32 6.36
CA ILE A 16 -11.88 1.97 6.39
C ILE A 16 -10.83 0.89 6.11
N LEU A 17 -9.92 1.13 5.16
CA LEU A 17 -8.80 0.23 4.87
C LEU A 17 -7.86 0.07 6.07
N SER A 18 -7.70 1.13 6.89
CA SER A 18 -6.83 1.09 8.07
C SER A 18 -7.49 0.42 9.29
N SER A 19 -8.82 0.33 9.33
CA SER A 19 -9.55 -0.24 10.46
C SER A 19 -9.30 -1.75 10.61
N GLU A 20 -9.00 -2.22 11.82
CA GLU A 20 -8.71 -3.63 12.10
C GLU A 20 -10.01 -4.38 12.46
N MET A 21 -10.75 -4.84 11.44
CA MET A 21 -11.99 -5.58 11.62
C MET A 21 -11.86 -7.03 11.16
N LYS A 22 -12.35 -7.99 11.96
CA LYS A 22 -12.35 -9.43 11.63
C LYS A 22 -13.16 -9.75 10.36
N ASN A 23 -14.15 -8.92 10.04
CA ASN A 23 -15.02 -9.09 8.87
C ASN A 23 -14.26 -8.94 7.54
N LYS A 24 -13.05 -8.37 7.55
CA LYS A 24 -12.17 -8.26 6.37
C LYS A 24 -11.72 -9.61 5.80
N LEU A 25 -11.96 -10.72 6.50
CA LEU A 25 -11.68 -12.06 5.97
C LEU A 25 -12.83 -12.61 5.12
N GLN A 26 -13.97 -11.91 5.03
CA GLN A 26 -15.13 -12.32 4.25
C GLN A 26 -15.18 -11.59 2.91
N LEU A 27 -15.35 -12.33 1.82
CA LEU A 27 -15.47 -11.75 0.47
C LEU A 27 -16.67 -10.80 0.35
N LEU A 28 -17.80 -11.13 0.98
CA LEU A 28 -19.01 -10.32 0.94
C LEU A 28 -18.78 -8.90 1.45
N TRP A 29 -18.00 -8.75 2.53
CA TRP A 29 -17.67 -7.44 3.09
C TRP A 29 -16.89 -6.57 2.09
N TRP A 30 -15.91 -7.15 1.39
CA TRP A 30 -15.18 -6.44 0.34
C TRP A 30 -16.04 -6.10 -0.87
N SER A 31 -16.98 -6.98 -1.24
CA SER A 31 -17.92 -6.71 -2.33
C SER A 31 -18.80 -5.50 -2.03
N GLU A 32 -19.33 -5.39 -0.80
CA GLU A 32 -20.11 -4.22 -0.39
C GLU A 32 -19.25 -2.95 -0.31
N LEU A 33 -18.02 -3.05 0.21
CA LEU A 33 -17.09 -1.91 0.24
C LEU A 33 -16.79 -1.38 -1.17
N VAL A 34 -16.48 -2.28 -2.11
CA VAL A 34 -16.20 -1.91 -3.49
C VAL A 34 -17.45 -1.28 -4.13
N LYS A 35 -18.63 -1.84 -3.90
CA LYS A 35 -19.89 -1.27 -4.40
C LYS A 35 -20.18 0.13 -3.83
N GLU A 36 -19.76 0.41 -2.61
CA GLU A 36 -19.95 1.71 -1.96
C GLU A 36 -19.00 2.79 -2.53
N TYR A 37 -17.74 2.44 -2.79
CA TYR A 37 -16.69 3.39 -3.16
C TYR A 37 -16.40 3.45 -4.66
N PHE A 38 -16.66 2.40 -5.43
CA PHE A 38 -16.36 2.32 -6.85
C PHE A 38 -17.64 2.30 -7.70
N THR A 39 -17.59 2.90 -8.87
CA THR A 39 -18.67 2.78 -9.86
C THR A 39 -18.67 1.37 -10.46
N PRO A 40 -19.78 0.87 -11.03
CA PRO A 40 -19.82 -0.47 -11.62
C PRO A 40 -18.86 -0.68 -12.80
N LYS A 41 -18.40 0.41 -13.43
CA LYS A 41 -17.46 0.41 -14.55
C LYS A 41 -16.06 0.85 -14.13
N ALA A 42 -15.79 0.97 -12.84
CA ALA A 42 -14.55 1.52 -12.38
C ALA A 42 -13.36 0.61 -12.68
N VAL A 43 -12.20 1.23 -12.91
CA VAL A 43 -10.93 0.53 -13.11
C VAL A 43 -9.92 1.03 -12.08
N MET A 44 -9.20 0.10 -11.47
CA MET A 44 -8.06 0.41 -10.62
C MET A 44 -6.78 -0.03 -11.34
N LYS A 45 -5.91 0.93 -11.63
CA LYS A 45 -4.61 0.70 -12.26
C LYS A 45 -3.53 0.76 -11.19
N LEU A 46 -2.78 -0.33 -11.06
CA LEU A 46 -1.67 -0.43 -10.13
C LEU A 46 -0.41 -0.76 -10.92
N THR A 47 0.54 0.18 -10.98
CA THR A 47 1.85 -0.08 -11.58
C THR A 47 2.85 -0.33 -10.46
N LEU A 48 3.57 -1.45 -10.54
CA LEU A 48 4.55 -1.85 -9.53
C LEU A 48 5.94 -1.91 -10.16
N TRP A 49 6.90 -1.22 -9.57
CA TRP A 49 8.29 -1.25 -10.00
C TRP A 49 9.10 -2.26 -9.18
N ARG A 50 9.91 -3.05 -9.88
CA ARG A 50 10.84 -3.99 -9.29
C ARG A 50 12.05 -3.26 -8.74
N ASP A 51 12.23 -3.36 -7.42
CA ASP A 51 13.37 -2.82 -6.68
C ASP A 51 13.56 -1.29 -6.84
N SER A 52 14.47 -0.71 -6.07
CA SER A 52 14.73 0.74 -6.10
C SER A 52 15.35 1.23 -7.42
N GLN A 53 15.82 0.33 -8.29
CA GLN A 53 16.49 0.67 -9.55
C GLN A 53 15.54 0.81 -10.76
N ARG A 54 14.21 0.67 -10.57
CA ARG A 54 13.20 0.88 -11.63
C ARG A 54 13.49 0.12 -12.95
N ASN A 55 14.08 -1.07 -12.84
CA ASN A 55 14.52 -1.80 -14.02
C ASN A 55 13.35 -2.48 -14.76
N GLU A 56 12.27 -2.81 -14.04
CA GLU A 56 11.12 -3.53 -14.57
C GLU A 56 9.84 -2.99 -13.92
N ALA A 57 8.87 -2.57 -14.73
CA ALA A 57 7.56 -2.15 -14.28
C ALA A 57 6.51 -3.17 -14.71
N LYS A 58 5.60 -3.53 -13.79
CA LYS A 58 4.43 -4.35 -14.08
C LYS A 58 3.16 -3.54 -13.85
N PRO A 59 2.48 -3.09 -14.92
CA PRO A 59 1.16 -2.45 -14.82
C PRO A 59 0.08 -3.51 -14.70
N PHE A 60 -0.86 -3.31 -13.76
CA PHE A 60 -2.04 -4.15 -13.59
C PHE A 60 -3.30 -3.31 -13.71
N GLU A 61 -4.24 -3.75 -14.53
CA GLU A 61 -5.58 -3.17 -14.62
C GLU A 61 -6.58 -4.09 -13.92
N ILE A 62 -7.23 -3.58 -12.88
CA ILE A 62 -8.09 -4.35 -11.98
C ILE A 62 -9.51 -3.80 -12.09
N GLY A 63 -10.39 -4.56 -12.74
CA GLY A 63 -11.80 -4.23 -12.82
C GLY A 63 -12.56 -4.49 -11.51
N VAL A 64 -13.74 -3.87 -11.38
CA VAL A 64 -14.67 -4.04 -10.25
C VAL A 64 -14.91 -5.50 -9.83
N PRO A 65 -15.09 -6.48 -10.74
CA PRO A 65 -15.34 -7.87 -10.35
C PRO A 65 -14.17 -8.54 -9.60
N ILE A 66 -12.96 -7.99 -9.75
CA ILE A 66 -11.71 -8.55 -9.22
C ILE A 66 -11.28 -7.80 -7.95
N LEU A 67 -11.61 -6.52 -7.83
CA LEU A 67 -11.28 -5.67 -6.69
C LEU A 67 -11.55 -6.31 -5.31
N PRO A 68 -12.74 -6.91 -5.06
CA PRO A 68 -13.00 -7.55 -3.76
C PRO A 68 -12.02 -8.67 -3.43
N ARG A 69 -11.66 -9.48 -4.44
CA ARG A 69 -10.70 -10.58 -4.28
C ARG A 69 -9.28 -10.06 -4.07
N PHE A 70 -8.89 -9.00 -4.78
CA PHE A 70 -7.60 -8.35 -4.58
C PHE A 70 -7.41 -7.95 -3.11
N PHE A 71 -8.35 -7.17 -2.54
CA PHE A 71 -8.23 -6.75 -1.15
C PHE A 71 -8.30 -7.91 -0.13
N LEU A 72 -9.13 -8.92 -0.42
CA LEU A 72 -9.22 -10.11 0.41
C LEU A 72 -7.89 -10.89 0.44
N VAL A 73 -7.29 -11.15 -0.73
CA VAL A 73 -6.02 -11.89 -0.81
C VAL A 73 -4.90 -11.10 -0.13
N THR A 74 -4.87 -9.77 -0.30
CA THR A 74 -3.90 -8.92 0.40
C THR A 74 -4.02 -9.01 1.91
N THR A 75 -5.24 -8.97 2.46
CA THR A 75 -5.45 -9.12 3.92
C THR A 75 -5.15 -10.53 4.43
N GLN A 76 -5.53 -11.57 3.67
CA GLN A 76 -5.19 -12.96 3.99
C GLN A 76 -3.68 -13.24 3.96
N SER A 77 -2.90 -12.43 3.23
CA SER A 77 -1.44 -12.52 3.17
C SER A 77 -0.73 -11.96 4.42
N GLY A 78 -1.47 -11.65 5.48
CA GLY A 78 -0.92 -11.15 6.75
C GLY A 78 -0.88 -9.63 6.86
N VAL A 79 -1.53 -8.90 5.95
CA VAL A 79 -1.71 -7.45 6.08
C VAL A 79 -2.79 -7.16 7.12
N LYS A 80 -2.38 -6.55 8.23
CA LYS A 80 -3.22 -6.14 9.36
C LYS A 80 -4.03 -4.88 9.03
N SER A 81 -3.38 -3.88 8.43
CA SER A 81 -4.01 -2.63 8.03
C SER A 81 -3.35 -2.05 6.79
N MET A 82 -4.15 -1.32 6.00
CA MET A 82 -3.73 -0.61 4.80
C MET A 82 -4.12 0.86 4.96
N SER A 83 -3.21 1.80 4.70
CA SER A 83 -3.54 3.22 4.75
C SER A 83 -2.91 3.97 3.60
N LEU A 84 -3.67 4.88 3.02
CA LEU A 84 -3.22 5.80 2.00
C LEU A 84 -2.98 7.18 2.61
N THR A 85 -1.77 7.69 2.45
CA THR A 85 -1.36 9.04 2.85
C THR A 85 -1.20 9.90 1.60
N LEU A 86 -1.77 11.10 1.64
CA LEU A 86 -1.88 11.98 0.47
C LEU A 86 -1.21 13.31 0.78
N ASP A 87 0.11 13.39 0.59
CA ASP A 87 0.86 14.62 0.84
C ASP A 87 0.82 15.54 -0.38
N GLY A 88 0.35 16.78 -0.17
CA GLY A 88 0.20 17.77 -1.25
C GLY A 88 -0.88 17.43 -2.29
N ALA A 89 -1.90 16.65 -1.92
CA ALA A 89 -2.99 16.31 -2.83
C ALA A 89 -3.77 17.55 -3.33
N ARG A 90 -4.10 17.53 -4.62
CA ARG A 90 -4.82 18.60 -5.30
C ARG A 90 -6.09 18.02 -5.91
N GLU A 91 -7.21 18.68 -5.65
CA GLU A 91 -8.48 18.38 -6.32
C GLU A 91 -8.69 19.38 -7.43
N ARG A 92 -8.94 18.89 -8.65
CA ARG A 92 -9.24 19.70 -9.82
C ARG A 92 -10.64 19.36 -10.30
N PHE A 93 -11.43 20.39 -10.56
CA PHE A 93 -12.72 20.23 -11.21
C PHE A 93 -12.50 19.92 -12.70
N PHE A 94 -13.03 18.80 -13.18
CA PHE A 94 -12.84 18.35 -14.56
C PHE A 94 -14.09 18.56 -15.41
N GLY A 95 -15.28 18.53 -14.80
CA GLY A 95 -16.57 18.75 -15.48
C GLY A 95 -17.75 18.58 -14.53
N GLN A 96 -18.99 18.73 -15.03
CA GLN A 96 -20.18 18.61 -14.19
C GLN A 96 -20.21 17.27 -13.44
N GLY A 97 -20.11 17.34 -12.11
CA GLY A 97 -20.14 16.16 -11.24
C GLY A 97 -18.90 15.28 -11.28
N HIS A 98 -17.79 15.76 -11.87
CA HIS A 98 -16.54 15.02 -12.01
C HIS A 98 -15.35 15.86 -11.52
N SER A 99 -14.58 15.31 -10.60
CA SER A 99 -13.31 15.88 -10.12
C SER A 99 -12.20 14.87 -10.21
N VAL A 100 -10.98 15.36 -10.42
CA VAL A 100 -9.76 14.55 -10.38
C VAL A 100 -8.97 14.92 -9.14
N VAL A 101 -8.59 13.93 -8.35
CA VAL A 101 -7.67 14.06 -7.22
C VAL A 101 -6.30 13.60 -7.69
N GLU A 102 -5.34 14.52 -7.71
CA GLU A 102 -3.95 14.26 -8.11
C GLU A 102 -3.04 14.42 -6.90
N CYS A 103 -2.14 13.48 -6.68
CA CYS A 103 -1.14 13.53 -5.61
C CYS A 103 0.17 12.98 -6.13
N VAL A 104 1.22 13.80 -6.21
CA VAL A 104 2.51 13.39 -6.77
C VAL A 104 3.30 12.50 -5.80
N SER A 105 3.11 12.71 -4.50
CA SER A 105 3.81 12.02 -3.41
C SER A 105 2.84 11.23 -2.54
N ALA A 106 2.02 10.38 -3.16
CA ALA A 106 1.14 9.50 -2.41
C ALA A 106 1.92 8.30 -1.84
N VAL A 107 1.53 7.88 -0.64
CA VAL A 107 2.15 6.74 0.03
C VAL A 107 1.09 5.74 0.43
N TRP A 108 1.18 4.52 -0.09
CA TRP A 108 0.34 3.40 0.30
C TRP A 108 1.10 2.51 1.27
N THR A 109 0.65 2.49 2.52
CA THR A 109 1.29 1.74 3.60
C THR A 109 0.53 0.45 3.91
N TYR A 110 1.27 -0.66 3.98
CA TYR A 110 0.79 -1.97 4.42
C TYR A 110 1.49 -2.33 5.73
N ARG A 111 0.72 -2.53 6.79
CA ARG A 111 1.22 -3.02 8.09
C ARG A 111 0.93 -4.50 8.22
N TYR A 112 1.95 -5.30 8.49
CA TYR A 112 1.86 -6.74 8.58
C TYR A 112 1.83 -7.23 10.03
N VAL A 113 1.22 -8.40 10.24
CA VAL A 113 1.14 -9.05 11.55
C VAL A 113 2.51 -9.50 12.10
N ASN A 114 3.50 -9.68 11.24
CA ASN A 114 4.87 -10.09 11.60
C ASN A 114 5.78 -8.90 11.97
N GLY A 115 5.22 -7.69 12.13
CA GLY A 115 5.97 -6.49 12.53
C GLY A 115 6.62 -5.72 11.37
N TYR A 116 6.46 -6.18 10.13
CA TYR A 116 6.89 -5.41 8.96
C TYR A 116 5.88 -4.32 8.61
N THR A 117 6.40 -3.19 8.16
CA THR A 117 5.63 -2.13 7.50
C THR A 117 6.24 -1.90 6.14
N VAL A 118 5.44 -2.04 5.09
CA VAL A 118 5.89 -1.82 3.71
C VAL A 118 5.17 -0.61 3.15
N THR A 119 5.93 0.34 2.63
CA THR A 119 5.37 1.58 2.07
C THR A 119 5.67 1.66 0.58
N LEU A 120 4.63 1.67 -0.23
CA LEU A 120 4.72 1.98 -1.65
C LEU A 120 4.62 3.50 -1.84
N ARG A 121 5.53 4.10 -2.58
CA ARG A 121 5.54 5.54 -2.87
C ARG A 121 5.39 5.80 -4.35
N GLY A 122 4.52 6.74 -4.70
CA GLY A 122 4.12 6.92 -6.08
C GLY A 122 3.17 8.07 -6.33
N PRO A 123 3.03 8.55 -7.58
CA PRO A 123 1.92 9.39 -7.93
C PRO A 123 0.61 8.60 -7.89
N LEU A 124 -0.44 9.29 -7.48
CA LEU A 124 -1.82 8.82 -7.43
C LEU A 124 -2.71 9.79 -8.20
N THR A 125 -3.55 9.26 -9.08
CA THR A 125 -4.60 9.99 -9.77
C THR A 125 -5.91 9.25 -9.59
N VAL A 126 -6.94 9.93 -9.08
CA VAL A 126 -8.26 9.34 -8.86
C VAL A 126 -9.34 10.22 -9.47
N HIS A 127 -10.12 9.65 -10.38
CA HIS A 127 -11.32 10.25 -10.95
C HIS A 127 -12.51 9.95 -10.04
N VAL A 128 -13.11 11.00 -9.50
CA VAL A 128 -14.25 10.94 -8.58
C VAL A 128 -15.48 11.52 -9.26
N ILE A 129 -16.54 10.73 -9.34
CA ILE A 129 -17.81 11.15 -9.92
C ILE A 129 -18.96 11.13 -8.90
N ILE A 130 -19.98 11.96 -9.13
CA ILE A 130 -21.24 11.89 -8.41
C ILE A 130 -22.05 10.71 -8.96
N ALA A 131 -22.28 9.69 -8.13
CA ALA A 131 -23.04 8.50 -8.51
C ALA A 131 -24.55 8.59 -8.22
N ALA A 132 -24.99 9.58 -7.43
CA ALA A 132 -26.41 9.75 -7.09
C ALA A 132 -26.87 11.21 -7.18
N THR A 133 -27.80 11.45 -8.09
CA THR A 133 -28.71 12.60 -8.11
C THR A 133 -30.13 12.07 -8.31
N GLY A 134 -30.72 11.52 -7.25
CA GLY A 134 -32.16 11.24 -7.25
C GLY A 134 -32.94 12.54 -7.06
N PRO A 135 -34.10 12.75 -7.71
CA PRO A 135 -34.95 13.91 -7.44
C PRO A 135 -35.35 13.88 -5.95
N GLY A 136 -34.88 14.85 -5.18
CA GLY A 136 -35.15 14.97 -3.74
C GLY A 136 -34.06 14.43 -2.79
N LEU A 137 -32.97 13.83 -3.29
CA LEU A 137 -31.83 13.48 -2.43
C LEU A 137 -30.89 14.68 -2.26
N THR A 138 -30.79 15.18 -1.02
CA THR A 138 -29.83 16.21 -0.61
C THR A 138 -28.40 15.68 -0.48
N SER A 139 -28.21 14.36 -0.51
CA SER A 139 -26.91 13.71 -0.31
C SER A 139 -26.35 13.14 -1.62
N GLN A 140 -25.32 13.81 -2.15
CA GLN A 140 -24.55 13.35 -3.30
C GLN A 140 -23.56 12.28 -2.82
N THR A 141 -23.64 11.06 -3.36
CA THR A 141 -22.63 10.03 -3.08
C THR A 141 -21.51 10.09 -4.12
N LEU A 142 -20.27 10.09 -3.64
CA LEU A 142 -19.08 10.15 -4.48
C LEU A 142 -18.47 8.77 -4.61
N LYS A 143 -18.16 8.40 -5.85
CA LYS A 143 -17.53 7.12 -6.19
C LYS A 143 -16.34 7.31 -7.12
N PHE A 144 -15.41 6.37 -7.06
CA PHE A 144 -14.24 6.31 -7.91
C PHE A 144 -14.60 5.64 -9.23
N GLU A 145 -14.26 6.29 -10.34
CA GLU A 145 -14.40 5.75 -11.69
C GLU A 145 -13.06 5.25 -12.24
N ASP A 146 -11.98 5.99 -12.00
CA ASP A 146 -10.63 5.56 -12.32
C ASP A 146 -9.73 5.80 -11.11
N PHE A 147 -8.96 4.79 -10.72
CA PHE A 147 -8.06 4.83 -9.58
C PHE A 147 -6.69 4.36 -10.03
N GLN A 148 -5.77 5.28 -10.28
CA GLN A 148 -4.43 4.98 -10.76
C GLN A 148 -3.39 5.26 -9.68
N PHE A 149 -2.61 4.25 -9.32
CA PHE A 149 -1.45 4.37 -8.44
C PHE A 149 -0.21 3.75 -9.08
N ASP A 150 0.86 4.52 -9.17
CA ASP A 150 2.13 4.07 -9.75
C ASP A 150 3.22 3.99 -8.68
N ALA A 151 3.45 2.80 -8.12
CA ALA A 151 4.39 2.55 -7.05
C ALA A 151 5.85 2.52 -7.56
N ASN A 152 6.41 3.71 -7.76
CA ASN A 152 7.79 3.93 -8.21
C ASN A 152 8.87 3.37 -7.28
N MET A 153 8.60 3.35 -5.97
CA MET A 153 9.54 2.90 -4.95
C MET A 153 8.78 2.17 -3.84
N HIS A 154 9.43 1.22 -3.18
CA HIS A 154 8.91 0.59 -1.99
C HIS A 154 9.99 0.49 -0.91
N ASP A 155 9.65 0.90 0.31
CA ASP A 155 10.51 0.75 1.48
C ASP A 155 9.95 -0.32 2.40
N LYS A 156 10.83 -1.04 3.09
CA LYS A 156 10.48 -2.03 4.10
C LYS A 156 11.04 -1.57 5.44
N TYR A 157 10.18 -1.50 6.44
CA TYR A 157 10.53 -1.20 7.82
C TYR A 157 10.16 -2.40 8.69
N ILE A 158 10.91 -2.62 9.75
CA ILE A 158 10.60 -3.61 10.77
C ILE A 158 10.54 -2.93 12.13
N ALA A 159 9.51 -3.24 12.91
CA ALA A 159 9.42 -2.79 14.30
C ALA A 159 10.54 -3.42 15.13
N SER A 160 11.22 -2.63 15.98
CA SER A 160 12.28 -3.11 16.87
C SER A 160 11.83 -4.27 17.76
N ASP A 161 10.56 -4.29 18.16
CA ASP A 161 9.97 -5.34 18.99
C ASP A 161 9.79 -6.67 18.26
N ALA A 162 9.77 -6.66 16.93
CA ALA A 162 9.74 -7.88 16.13
C ALA A 162 11.13 -8.51 15.97
N ILE A 163 12.20 -7.81 16.36
CA ILE A 163 13.57 -8.31 16.33
C ILE A 163 13.84 -9.08 17.64
N VAL A 164 13.94 -10.40 17.52
CA VAL A 164 14.23 -11.30 18.65
C VAL A 164 15.73 -11.45 18.82
N GLY A 165 16.24 -11.34 20.05
CA GLY A 165 17.65 -11.60 20.35
C GLY A 165 18.02 -11.16 21.77
N ALA A 166 19.17 -11.63 22.25
CA ALA A 166 19.71 -11.23 23.55
C ALA A 166 20.10 -9.74 23.49
N ARG A 167 19.29 -8.88 24.11
CA ARG A 167 19.52 -7.43 24.19
C ARG A 167 20.46 -7.15 25.35
N THR A 168 21.68 -6.74 25.06
CA THR A 168 22.60 -6.20 26.06
C THR A 168 22.58 -4.68 25.94
N LEU A 169 22.06 -4.01 26.96
CA LEU A 169 22.19 -2.56 27.08
C LEU A 169 23.65 -2.25 27.38
N GLU A 170 24.25 -1.34 26.62
CA GLU A 170 25.51 -0.73 27.01
C GLU A 170 25.27 0.05 28.30
N ARG A 171 25.58 -0.56 29.44
CA ARG A 171 25.63 0.14 30.70
C ARG A 171 26.87 1.02 30.60
N ILE A 172 26.68 2.32 30.43
CA ILE A 172 27.76 3.28 30.65
C ILE A 172 28.25 3.01 32.08
N ASP A 173 29.45 2.45 32.20
CA ASP A 173 30.02 2.15 33.50
C ASP A 173 30.18 3.48 34.26
N PRO A 174 29.72 3.57 35.52
CA PRO A 174 29.86 4.79 36.31
C PRO A 174 31.32 5.22 36.51
N LYS A 175 32.29 4.33 36.21
CA LYS A 175 33.72 4.63 36.22
C LYS A 175 34.12 5.60 35.12
N THR A 176 33.51 5.54 33.93
CA THR A 176 33.80 6.49 32.84
C THR A 176 33.30 7.90 33.18
N PHE A 177 32.20 8.02 33.94
CA PHE A 177 31.69 9.32 34.42
C PHE A 177 32.56 9.91 35.55
N LEU A 178 33.08 9.05 36.44
CA LEU A 178 33.99 9.46 37.51
C LEU A 178 35.40 9.81 37.01
N ASP A 179 35.91 9.12 35.98
CA ASP A 179 37.21 9.42 35.37
C ASP A 179 37.18 10.74 34.58
N ILE A 180 36.04 11.09 33.97
CA ILE A 180 35.83 12.41 33.33
C ILE A 180 35.80 13.54 34.37
N GLN A 181 35.19 13.32 35.55
CA GLN A 181 35.18 14.31 36.63
C GLN A 181 36.53 14.42 37.36
N ALA A 182 37.28 13.34 37.49
CA ALA A 182 38.61 13.34 38.10
C ALA A 182 39.65 14.06 37.20
N ALA A 183 39.56 13.90 35.87
CA ALA A 183 40.41 14.61 34.92
C ALA A 183 40.14 16.14 34.87
N ALA A 184 38.94 16.60 35.27
CA ALA A 184 38.56 18.01 35.26
C ALA A 184 39.20 18.85 36.39
N THR A 185 39.87 18.23 37.37
CA THR A 185 40.54 18.95 38.46
C THR A 185 42.06 19.06 38.31
N ALA A 186 42.64 18.50 37.24
CA ALA A 186 44.09 18.51 37.05
C ALA A 186 44.50 18.51 35.57
N ALA A 187 44.20 19.57 34.81
CA ALA A 187 45.07 20.10 33.75
C ALA A 187 44.37 21.24 32.99
N ASP A 188 44.88 22.44 33.19
CA ASP A 188 44.63 23.62 32.38
C ASP A 188 45.44 23.51 31.09
N THR A 189 44.94 22.87 30.02
CA THR A 189 45.38 23.11 28.62
C THR A 189 44.45 22.47 27.57
N VAL A 190 43.83 23.33 26.75
CA VAL A 190 43.43 23.16 25.33
C VAL A 190 43.24 21.71 24.80
N ILE A 191 41.99 21.24 24.67
CA ILE A 191 41.59 20.23 23.66
C ILE A 191 40.24 20.62 23.03
N THR A 192 40.36 21.15 21.81
CA THR A 192 39.50 21.05 20.62
C THR A 192 38.22 20.20 20.66
N ALA A 193 37.10 20.80 20.26
CA ALA A 193 36.01 20.36 19.35
C ALA A 193 35.43 18.91 19.35
N GLN A 194 36.08 17.91 19.95
CA GLN A 194 35.66 16.51 19.97
C GLN A 194 34.76 16.17 21.17
N GLN A 195 34.74 16.99 22.22
CA GLN A 195 33.93 16.75 23.42
C GLN A 195 32.43 17.07 23.27
N GLU A 196 32.02 17.80 22.23
CA GLU A 196 30.60 18.11 22.00
C GLU A 196 29.88 17.03 21.17
N GLU A 197 30.59 16.21 20.40
CA GLU A 197 30.01 15.08 19.65
C GLU A 197 29.56 13.94 20.56
N ASP A 198 30.28 13.68 21.65
CA ASP A 198 29.96 12.59 22.59
C ASP A 198 28.81 12.92 23.56
N ARG A 199 28.43 14.20 23.71
CA ARG A 199 27.28 14.59 24.57
C ARG A 199 25.94 14.06 24.07
N TRP A 200 25.85 13.72 22.79
CA TRP A 200 24.67 13.12 22.17
C TRP A 200 24.89 11.69 21.68
N ALA A 201 25.88 10.98 22.24
CA ALA A 201 26.03 9.56 21.99
C ALA A 201 24.81 8.79 22.50
N GLU A 202 23.91 8.45 21.59
CA GLU A 202 22.70 7.67 21.89
C GLU A 202 23.08 6.29 22.46
N PRO A 203 22.35 5.80 23.49
CA PRO A 203 22.63 4.49 24.07
C PRO A 203 22.46 3.39 23.03
N ARG A 204 23.54 2.66 22.74
CA ARG A 204 23.55 1.59 21.74
C ARG A 204 23.06 0.29 22.38
N ILE A 205 22.12 -0.38 21.72
CA ILE A 205 21.65 -1.71 22.12
C ILE A 205 22.34 -2.74 21.24
N PHE A 206 23.18 -3.58 21.85
CA PHE A 206 23.81 -4.69 21.13
C PHE A 206 22.89 -5.90 21.20
N ILE A 207 22.58 -6.47 20.02
CA ILE A 207 21.83 -7.72 19.91
C ILE A 207 22.81 -8.79 19.43
N GLY A 208 23.35 -9.58 20.35
CA GLY A 208 24.43 -10.53 20.07
C GLY A 208 24.05 -11.63 19.08
N GLN A 209 22.75 -11.89 18.89
CA GLN A 209 22.17 -12.80 17.89
C GLN A 209 20.75 -12.33 17.53
N ALA A 210 20.63 -11.41 16.57
CA ALA A 210 19.34 -10.91 16.10
C ALA A 210 18.72 -11.89 15.09
N VAL A 211 17.49 -12.33 15.34
CA VAL A 211 16.67 -13.10 14.40
C VAL A 211 15.57 -12.18 13.88
N LEU A 212 15.58 -11.98 12.56
CA LEU A 212 14.56 -11.20 11.85
C LEU A 212 13.45 -12.14 11.35
N PRO A 213 12.17 -11.78 11.48
CA PRO A 213 11.08 -12.49 10.84
C PRO A 213 11.26 -12.48 9.31
N GLY A 214 10.76 -13.51 8.65
CA GLY A 214 10.83 -13.61 7.18
C GLY A 214 10.10 -12.45 6.50
N GLU A 215 10.67 -11.96 5.39
CA GLU A 215 10.07 -10.86 4.63
C GLU A 215 8.73 -11.29 4.01
N PRO A 216 7.63 -10.56 4.26
CA PRO A 216 6.31 -10.95 3.76
C PRO A 216 6.05 -10.52 2.31
N VAL A 217 6.97 -9.77 1.69
CA VAL A 217 6.80 -9.14 0.37
C VAL A 217 7.82 -9.63 -0.64
N ASN A 218 7.43 -9.54 -1.91
CA ASN A 218 8.29 -9.81 -3.05
C ASN A 218 9.14 -8.58 -3.43
N ALA A 219 9.92 -8.69 -4.51
CA ALA A 219 10.74 -7.60 -5.05
C ALA A 219 9.95 -6.39 -5.60
N PHE A 220 8.62 -6.45 -5.60
CA PHE A 220 7.70 -5.38 -6.02
C PHE A 220 6.99 -4.72 -4.82
N GLY A 221 7.36 -5.10 -3.58
CA GLY A 221 6.78 -4.53 -2.36
C GLY A 221 5.37 -5.03 -2.02
N ILE A 222 4.90 -6.11 -2.65
CA ILE A 222 3.59 -6.72 -2.36
C ILE A 222 3.72 -8.21 -2.00
N PRO A 223 2.74 -8.82 -1.30
CA PRO A 223 2.79 -10.25 -1.01
C PRO A 223 2.74 -11.11 -2.28
N GLN A 224 3.44 -12.24 -2.27
CA GLN A 224 3.44 -13.19 -3.40
C GLN A 224 2.03 -13.67 -3.79
N ALA A 225 1.15 -13.91 -2.82
CA ALA A 225 -0.23 -14.29 -3.10
C ALA A 225 -1.03 -13.15 -3.79
N THR A 226 -0.75 -11.89 -3.42
CA THR A 226 -1.36 -10.72 -4.10
C THR A 226 -0.86 -10.62 -5.53
N MET A 227 0.45 -10.81 -5.75
CA MET A 227 1.03 -10.80 -7.09
C MET A 227 0.39 -11.87 -7.98
N ARG A 228 0.36 -13.13 -7.52
CA ARG A 228 -0.29 -14.21 -8.26
C ARG A 228 -1.78 -13.90 -8.55
N CYS A 229 -2.49 -13.27 -7.61
CA CYS A 229 -3.88 -12.87 -7.82
C CYS A 229 -4.02 -11.87 -8.97
N LEU A 230 -3.08 -10.93 -9.12
CA LEU A 230 -3.08 -9.95 -10.20
C LEU A 230 -2.73 -10.58 -11.56
N GLU A 231 -1.75 -11.47 -11.61
CA GLU A 231 -1.40 -12.26 -12.82
C GLU A 231 -2.57 -13.13 -13.31
N LEU A 232 -3.27 -13.78 -12.38
CA LEU A 232 -4.45 -14.58 -12.70
C LEU A 232 -5.62 -13.71 -13.15
N ALA A 233 -5.79 -12.53 -12.55
CA ALA A 233 -6.83 -11.58 -12.91
C ALA A 233 -6.66 -11.10 -14.36
N GLU A 234 -5.44 -10.75 -14.75
CA GLU A 234 -5.10 -10.36 -16.12
C GLU A 234 -5.41 -11.49 -17.11
N SER A 235 -4.96 -12.71 -16.80
CA SER A 235 -5.23 -13.90 -17.62
C SER A 235 -6.72 -14.20 -17.78
N VAL A 236 -7.53 -14.00 -16.74
CA VAL A 236 -8.98 -14.21 -16.81
C VAL A 236 -9.67 -13.09 -17.58
N SER A 237 -9.18 -11.86 -17.47
CA SER A 237 -9.73 -10.72 -18.21
C SER A 237 -9.54 -10.87 -19.73
N SER A 238 -8.38 -11.39 -20.18
CA SER A 238 -8.16 -11.67 -21.62
C SER A 238 -9.01 -12.83 -22.14
N MET A 239 -9.45 -13.74 -21.25
CA MET A 239 -10.37 -14.83 -21.59
C MET A 239 -11.86 -14.47 -21.44
N ALA A 240 -12.21 -13.24 -21.02
CA ALA A 240 -13.60 -12.87 -20.76
C ALA A 240 -14.49 -13.00 -22.01
N ASP A 241 -13.98 -12.58 -23.17
CA ASP A 241 -14.70 -12.66 -24.45
C ASP A 241 -14.90 -14.12 -24.90
N LEU A 242 -13.90 -14.96 -24.67
CA LEU A 242 -13.98 -16.41 -24.90
C LEU A 242 -15.04 -17.07 -24.01
N ILE A 243 -15.12 -16.66 -22.74
CA ILE A 243 -16.11 -17.18 -21.79
C ILE A 243 -17.52 -16.75 -22.22
N GLY A 244 -17.70 -15.49 -22.63
CA GLY A 244 -18.97 -14.99 -23.17
C GLY A 244 -19.39 -15.76 -24.42
N TYR A 245 -18.47 -15.92 -25.37
CA TYR A 245 -18.72 -16.68 -26.60
C TYR A 245 -19.04 -18.16 -26.35
N ALA A 246 -18.33 -18.81 -25.41
CA ALA A 246 -18.60 -20.19 -25.02
C ALA A 246 -19.99 -20.34 -24.39
N HIS A 247 -20.38 -19.37 -23.55
CA HIS A 247 -21.69 -19.32 -22.92
C HIS A 247 -22.81 -19.14 -23.95
N ASP A 248 -22.67 -18.18 -24.87
CA ASP A 248 -23.69 -17.85 -25.86
C ASP A 248 -23.91 -18.99 -26.87
N ASN A 249 -22.82 -19.66 -27.28
CA ASN A 249 -22.89 -20.78 -28.21
C ASN A 249 -23.08 -22.15 -27.53
N LYS A 250 -23.18 -22.20 -26.19
CA LYS A 250 -23.26 -23.43 -25.39
C LYS A 250 -22.17 -24.45 -25.75
N MET A 251 -20.98 -23.98 -26.07
CA MET A 251 -19.85 -24.81 -26.45
C MET A 251 -18.95 -25.08 -25.24
N GLY A 252 -18.28 -26.24 -25.23
CA GLY A 252 -17.28 -26.55 -24.22
C GLY A 252 -16.08 -25.57 -24.29
N PRO A 253 -15.39 -25.29 -23.16
CA PRO A 253 -14.28 -24.32 -23.11
C PRO A 253 -13.16 -24.61 -24.13
N MET A 254 -12.85 -25.89 -24.38
CA MET A 254 -11.86 -26.29 -25.39
C MET A 254 -12.33 -26.03 -26.82
N GLY A 255 -13.63 -26.17 -27.11
CA GLY A 255 -14.21 -25.89 -28.43
C GLY A 255 -14.19 -24.40 -28.76
N ALA A 256 -14.45 -23.54 -27.77
CA ALA A 256 -14.36 -22.09 -27.92
C ALA A 256 -12.91 -21.63 -28.19
N CYS A 257 -11.93 -22.20 -27.48
CA CYS A 257 -10.52 -21.88 -27.66
C CYS A 257 -9.99 -22.30 -29.05
N GLY A 258 -10.44 -23.45 -29.57
CA GLY A 258 -10.09 -23.91 -30.92
C GLY A 258 -10.58 -22.99 -32.04
N TYR A 259 -11.69 -22.26 -31.82
CA TYR A 259 -12.27 -21.37 -32.83
C TYR A 259 -11.55 -20.02 -32.93
N VAL A 260 -11.05 -19.49 -31.81
CA VAL A 260 -10.27 -18.24 -31.79
C VAL A 260 -8.88 -18.43 -32.40
N LYS A 261 -8.28 -19.62 -32.25
CA LYS A 261 -7.00 -19.99 -32.86
C LYS A 261 -6.98 -19.98 -34.40
N HIS A 262 -8.15 -19.94 -35.05
CA HIS A 262 -8.30 -19.87 -36.51
C HIS A 262 -8.58 -18.45 -37.03
N ARG A 263 -8.69 -17.45 -36.14
CA ARG A 263 -8.96 -16.05 -36.48
C ARG A 263 -7.75 -15.12 -36.36
N ASP A 264 -6.67 -15.58 -35.74
CA ASP A 264 -5.35 -14.94 -35.74
C ASP A 264 -4.42 -15.64 -36.75
#